data_AF-A0A7S3GN99-F1
#
_entry.id   AF-A0A7S3GN99-F1
#
_cell.length_a   1.000
_cell.length_b   1.000
_cell.length_c   1.000
_cell.angle_alpha   90.00
_cell.angle_beta   90.00
_cell.angle_gamma   90.00
#
_symmetry.space_group_name_H-M   'P 1'
#
loop_
_entity.id
_entity.type
_entity.pdbx_description
1 polymer ?
#
loop_
_entity_poly.entity_id
_entity_poly.type
_entity_poly.pdbx_seq_one_letter_code
_entity_poly.pdbx_strand_id
1 'polypeptide(L)'
;ARSWIYARHLVLIVECFGANFGYLKQTKNHGTYRVDLIVALFGRVVDLHNFEFVMKVLAPSEVACLYCRLGWLNLYNPCKPEGAWELDMSRREERVIAKTLCVLATNEPGDNWVYNTFRWMRS
;
A
#
# COMPACT_ATOMS: atom_id res chain seq x y z
N ALA A 1 -13.83 23.94 8.78
CA ALA A 1 -14.60 22.69 8.66
C ALA A 1 -13.63 21.51 8.51
N ARG A 2 -13.80 20.42 9.27
CA ARG A 2 -12.99 19.20 9.09
C ARG A 2 -13.68 18.35 8.03
N SER A 3 -13.27 18.49 6.77
CA SER A 3 -13.81 17.67 5.69
C SER A 3 -13.16 16.29 5.72
N TRP A 4 -14.01 15.26 5.79
CA TRP A 4 -13.66 13.85 5.67
C TRP A 4 -13.83 13.40 4.22
N ILE A 5 -13.00 12.46 3.76
CA ILE A 5 -13.04 11.95 2.39
C ILE A 5 -13.05 10.43 2.36
N TYR A 6 -13.63 9.84 1.31
CA TYR A 6 -13.49 8.42 1.03
C TYR A 6 -12.25 8.15 0.18
N ALA A 7 -11.72 6.92 0.20
CA ALA A 7 -10.58 6.50 -0.59
C ALA A 7 -10.82 6.77 -2.09
N ARG A 8 -12.03 6.54 -2.59
CA ARG A 8 -12.42 6.88 -3.98
C ARG A 8 -12.34 8.38 -4.29
N HIS A 9 -12.62 9.25 -3.31
CA HIS A 9 -12.48 10.69 -3.51
C HIS A 9 -11.00 11.06 -3.60
N LEU A 10 -10.16 10.44 -2.77
CA LEU A 10 -8.71 10.62 -2.84
C LEU A 10 -8.15 10.16 -4.20
N VAL A 11 -8.63 9.04 -4.75
CA VAL A 11 -8.29 8.59 -6.11
C VAL A 11 -8.56 9.68 -7.14
N LEU A 12 -9.79 10.23 -7.16
CA LEU A 12 -10.17 11.28 -8.11
C LEU A 12 -9.31 12.54 -7.95
N ILE A 13 -9.04 12.95 -6.71
CA ILE A 13 -8.17 14.10 -6.41
C ILE A 13 -6.76 13.86 -6.97
N VAL A 14 -6.21 12.66 -6.77
CA VAL A 14 -4.86 12.28 -7.25
C VAL A 14 -4.80 12.24 -8.77
N GLU A 15 -5.83 11.73 -9.45
CA GLU A 15 -5.90 11.70 -10.92
C GLU A 15 -6.02 13.11 -11.51
N CYS A 16 -6.92 13.94 -10.98
CA CYS A 16 -7.05 15.34 -11.40
C CYS A 16 -5.76 16.14 -11.19
N PHE A 17 -5.05 15.88 -10.09
CA PHE A 17 -3.76 16.51 -9.81
C PHE A 17 -2.63 15.98 -10.71
N GLY A 18 -2.70 14.69 -11.06
CA GLY A 18 -1.75 13.99 -11.93
C GLY A 18 -1.60 14.65 -13.30
N ALA A 19 -2.70 15.12 -13.90
CA ALA A 19 -2.71 15.74 -15.23
C ALA A 19 -1.83 17.01 -15.35
N ASN A 20 -1.49 17.66 -14.23
CA ASN A 20 -0.72 18.89 -14.22
C ASN A 20 0.72 18.68 -13.73
N PHE A 21 0.90 18.60 -12.41
CA PHE A 21 2.21 18.58 -11.76
C PHE A 21 2.46 17.31 -10.93
N GLY A 22 1.46 16.42 -10.86
CA GLY A 22 1.48 15.30 -9.92
C GLY A 22 2.66 14.34 -10.10
N TYR A 23 3.13 14.13 -11.33
CA TYR A 23 4.23 13.22 -11.64
C TYR A 23 5.63 13.83 -11.44
N LEU A 24 5.72 15.13 -11.15
CA LEU A 24 7.02 15.74 -10.85
C LEU A 24 7.57 15.17 -9.54
N LYS A 25 8.87 14.89 -9.54
CA LYS A 25 9.58 14.41 -8.35
C LYS A 25 9.89 15.58 -7.43
N GLN A 26 9.57 15.45 -6.16
CA GLN A 26 9.92 16.46 -5.16
C GLN A 26 11.41 16.35 -4.76
N THR A 27 11.88 15.11 -4.55
CA THR A 27 13.29 14.81 -4.28
C THR A 27 13.67 13.47 -4.91
N LYS A 28 14.96 13.11 -4.86
CA LYS A 28 15.44 11.82 -5.35
C LYS A 28 14.73 10.62 -4.71
N ASN A 29 14.32 10.75 -3.44
CA ASN A 29 13.93 9.60 -2.60
C ASN A 29 12.50 9.64 -2.04
N HIS A 30 11.76 10.75 -2.18
CA HIS A 30 10.44 10.91 -1.52
C HIS A 30 9.23 10.70 -2.45
N GLY A 31 9.47 10.26 -3.68
CA GLY A 31 8.44 10.02 -4.68
C GLY A 31 8.03 11.28 -5.43
N THR A 32 6.79 11.28 -5.90
CA THR A 32 6.16 12.34 -6.70
C THR A 32 5.27 13.22 -5.83
N TYR A 33 4.80 14.36 -6.34
CA TYR A 33 3.81 15.17 -5.62
C TYR A 33 2.48 14.44 -5.38
N ARG A 34 2.13 13.40 -6.17
CA ARG A 34 0.99 12.52 -5.87
C ARG A 34 1.17 11.82 -4.53
N VAL A 35 2.37 11.33 -4.24
CA VAL A 35 2.70 10.70 -2.94
C VAL A 35 2.53 11.69 -1.80
N ASP A 36 3.05 12.91 -1.94
CA ASP A 36 2.89 13.95 -0.91
C ASP A 36 1.43 14.30 -0.64
N LEU A 37 0.64 14.47 -1.69
CA LEU A 37 -0.78 14.75 -1.60
C LEU A 37 -1.51 13.64 -0.83
N ILE A 38 -1.19 12.39 -1.12
CA ILE A 38 -1.77 11.23 -0.43
C ILE A 38 -1.36 11.23 1.04
N VAL A 39 -0.08 11.43 1.36
CA VAL A 39 0.39 11.46 2.76
C VAL A 39 -0.28 12.59 3.54
N ALA A 40 -0.43 13.77 2.93
CA ALA A 40 -1.09 14.91 3.55
C ALA A 40 -2.59 14.66 3.83
N LEU A 41 -3.26 13.89 2.95
CA LEU A 41 -4.69 13.60 3.05
C LEU A 41 -5.01 12.28 3.76
N PHE A 42 -4.02 11.42 4.05
CA PHE A 42 -4.22 10.09 4.62
C PHE A 42 -5.09 10.12 5.88
N GLY A 43 -4.79 11.02 6.83
CA GLY A 43 -5.55 11.17 8.07
C GLY A 43 -6.98 11.71 7.92
N ARG A 44 -7.42 12.01 6.68
CA ARG A 44 -8.79 12.42 6.36
C ARG A 44 -9.60 11.32 5.68
N VAL A 45 -8.97 10.20 5.32
CA VAL A 45 -9.65 9.06 4.70
C VAL A 45 -10.39 8.29 5.78
N VAL A 46 -11.70 8.14 5.63
CA VAL A 46 -12.55 7.46 6.65
C VAL A 46 -12.68 5.96 6.43
N ASP A 47 -12.53 5.49 5.19
CA ASP A 47 -12.66 4.10 4.78
C ASP A 47 -11.30 3.50 4.38
N LEU A 48 -10.34 3.53 5.31
CA LEU A 48 -8.97 3.00 5.08
C LEU A 48 -8.94 1.53 4.61
N HIS A 49 -9.97 0.74 4.90
CA HIS A 49 -10.11 -0.63 4.39
C HIS A 49 -10.30 -0.73 2.86
N ASN A 50 -10.50 0.40 2.18
CA ASN A 50 -10.59 0.53 0.72
C ASN A 50 -9.39 1.29 0.13
N PHE A 51 -8.33 1.50 0.92
CA PHE A 51 -7.17 2.28 0.48
C PHE A 51 -6.41 1.58 -0.67
N GLU A 52 -6.65 0.29 -0.94
CA GLU A 52 -6.10 -0.39 -2.10
C GLU A 52 -6.52 0.27 -3.43
N PHE A 53 -7.66 0.96 -3.50
CA PHE A 53 -8.05 1.71 -4.70
C PHE A 53 -7.09 2.87 -4.99
N VAL A 54 -6.56 3.51 -3.95
CA VAL A 54 -5.54 4.57 -4.08
C VAL A 54 -4.23 3.96 -4.56
N MET A 55 -3.83 2.81 -4.02
CA MET A 55 -2.59 2.13 -4.43
C MET A 55 -2.64 1.65 -5.88
N LYS A 56 -3.80 1.22 -6.38
CA LYS A 56 -3.98 0.70 -7.76
C LYS A 56 -3.75 1.74 -8.86
N VAL A 57 -3.88 3.03 -8.57
CA VAL A 57 -3.65 4.11 -9.56
C VAL A 57 -2.23 4.67 -9.54
N LEU A 58 -1.35 4.12 -8.70
CA LEU A 58 0.02 4.60 -8.51
C LEU A 58 1.03 3.69 -9.20
N ALA A 59 2.17 4.26 -9.58
CA ALA A 59 3.31 3.48 -10.04
C ALA A 59 3.90 2.65 -8.87
N PRO A 60 4.54 1.50 -9.14
CA PRO A 60 5.15 0.67 -8.08
C PRO A 60 6.15 1.44 -7.20
N SER A 61 6.88 2.39 -7.77
CA SER A 61 7.81 3.25 -7.04
C SER A 61 7.10 4.21 -6.07
N GLU A 62 5.94 4.74 -6.46
CA GLU A 62 5.10 5.59 -5.61
C GLU A 62 4.49 4.78 -4.45
N VAL A 63 4.01 3.56 -4.74
CA VAL A 63 3.50 2.64 -3.72
C VAL A 63 4.59 2.29 -2.70
N ALA A 64 5.82 2.02 -3.15
CA ALA A 64 6.95 1.81 -2.25
C ALA A 64 7.22 3.03 -1.36
N CYS A 65 7.14 4.24 -1.90
CA CYS A 65 7.25 5.46 -1.08
C CYS A 65 6.13 5.60 -0.05
N LEU A 66 4.89 5.19 -0.37
CA LEU A 66 3.80 5.19 0.59
C LEU A 66 4.05 4.21 1.74
N TYR A 67 4.52 2.98 1.45
CA TYR A 67 4.90 2.03 2.50
C TYR A 67 5.98 2.59 3.42
N CYS A 68 7.00 3.26 2.86
CA CYS A 68 8.06 3.89 3.66
C CYS A 68 7.56 5.05 4.53
N ARG A 69 6.54 5.80 4.08
CA ARG A 69 6.10 7.04 4.75
C ARG A 69 4.90 6.86 5.67
N LEU A 70 3.97 5.99 5.29
CA LEU A 70 2.76 5.71 6.05
C LEU A 70 2.91 4.46 6.91
N GLY A 71 3.85 3.57 6.59
CA GLY A 71 4.04 2.29 7.28
C GLY A 71 3.19 1.18 6.67
N TRP A 72 3.65 -0.06 6.81
CA TRP A 72 3.00 -1.23 6.25
C TRP A 72 1.68 -1.53 6.95
N LEU A 73 1.64 -1.44 8.27
CA LEU A 73 0.44 -1.80 9.04
C LEU A 73 -0.71 -0.80 8.91
N ASN A 74 -0.44 0.43 8.49
CA ASN A 74 -1.47 1.42 8.20
C ASN A 74 -2.13 1.22 6.83
N LEU A 75 -1.47 0.52 5.91
CA LEU A 75 -1.94 0.25 4.55
C LEU A 75 -2.42 -1.18 4.36
N TYR A 76 -1.95 -2.12 5.18
CA TYR A 76 -2.32 -3.51 5.12
C TYR A 76 -3.76 -3.76 5.59
N ASN A 77 -4.52 -4.51 4.79
CA ASN A 77 -5.86 -4.95 5.14
C ASN A 77 -5.91 -6.49 5.21
N PRO A 78 -6.06 -7.10 6.40
CA PRO A 78 -6.09 -8.56 6.55
C PRO A 78 -7.34 -9.19 5.93
N CYS A 79 -8.41 -8.43 5.69
CA CYS A 79 -9.63 -8.92 5.04
C CYS A 79 -9.52 -8.93 3.51
N LYS A 80 -8.46 -8.35 2.94
CA LYS A 80 -8.16 -8.32 1.51
C LYS A 80 -6.66 -8.60 1.29
N PRO A 81 -6.16 -9.79 1.68
CA PRO A 81 -4.74 -10.11 1.65
C PRO A 81 -4.28 -10.58 0.25
N GLU A 82 -5.09 -10.42 -0.79
CA GLU A 82 -4.85 -11.04 -2.09
C GLU A 82 -3.63 -10.43 -2.80
N GLY A 83 -2.92 -11.27 -3.55
CA GLY A 83 -1.80 -10.86 -4.40
C GLY A 83 -0.46 -11.45 -3.97
N ALA A 84 0.60 -10.98 -4.64
CA ALA A 84 1.96 -11.43 -4.40
C ALA A 84 2.61 -10.60 -3.28
N TRP A 85 3.11 -11.29 -2.26
CA TRP A 85 3.80 -10.69 -1.13
C TRP A 85 5.29 -10.98 -1.20
N GLU A 86 6.09 -9.91 -1.20
CA GLU A 86 7.53 -9.99 -0.96
C GLU A 86 7.83 -9.23 0.33
N LEU A 87 8.17 -9.99 1.37
CA LEU A 87 8.31 -9.49 2.73
C LEU A 87 9.74 -9.72 3.24
N ASP A 88 10.34 -8.68 3.80
CA ASP A 88 11.62 -8.72 4.47
C ASP A 88 11.43 -9.01 5.97
N MET A 89 11.80 -10.23 6.37
CA MET A 89 11.69 -10.68 7.75
C MET A 89 12.59 -9.91 8.72
N SER A 90 13.53 -9.08 8.25
CA SER A 90 14.31 -8.18 9.12
C SER A 90 13.43 -7.05 9.70
N ARG A 91 12.34 -6.69 9.03
CA ARG A 91 11.45 -5.59 9.42
C ARG A 91 10.27 -6.07 10.25
N ARG A 92 10.01 -5.38 11.38
CA ARG A 92 8.98 -5.79 12.34
C ARG A 92 7.58 -5.84 11.75
N GLU A 93 7.18 -4.80 11.02
CA GLU A 93 5.82 -4.70 10.46
C GLU A 93 5.56 -5.79 9.43
N GLU A 94 6.53 -6.05 8.55
CA GLU A 94 6.45 -7.09 7.54
C GLU A 94 6.39 -8.50 8.17
N ARG A 95 7.07 -8.73 9.31
CA ARG A 95 6.88 -9.96 10.11
C ARG A 95 5.46 -10.12 10.67
N VAL A 96 4.79 -9.02 11.04
CA VAL A 96 3.41 -9.07 11.53
C VAL A 96 2.47 -9.45 10.39
N ILE A 97 2.68 -8.89 9.19
CA ILE A 97 1.94 -9.26 7.98
C ILE A 97 2.16 -10.74 7.66
N ALA A 98 3.42 -11.21 7.62
CA ALA A 98 3.71 -12.62 7.35
C ALA A 98 3.03 -13.58 8.33
N LYS A 99 3.04 -13.27 9.64
CA LYS A 99 2.31 -14.06 10.63
C LYS A 99 0.80 -14.08 10.36
N THR A 100 0.23 -12.94 10.00
CA THR A 100 -1.19 -12.82 9.68
C THR A 100 -1.52 -13.67 8.46
N LEU A 101 -0.73 -13.59 7.39
CA LEU A 101 -0.89 -14.42 6.19
C LEU A 101 -0.77 -15.92 6.51
N CYS A 102 0.16 -16.35 7.37
CA CYS A 102 0.26 -17.75 7.79
C CYS A 102 -1.01 -18.22 8.52
N VAL A 103 -1.57 -17.38 9.38
CA VAL A 103 -2.84 -17.66 10.08
C VAL A 103 -3.99 -17.77 9.08
N LEU A 104 -4.12 -16.82 8.16
CA LEU A 104 -5.17 -16.86 7.13
C LEU A 104 -5.03 -18.10 6.27
N ALA A 105 -3.84 -18.38 5.75
CA ALA A 105 -3.59 -19.54 4.91
C ALA A 105 -3.86 -20.91 5.59
N THR A 106 -3.73 -20.98 6.93
CA THR A 106 -4.02 -22.19 7.71
C THR A 106 -5.53 -22.38 7.94
N ASN A 107 -6.27 -21.28 8.07
CA ASN A 107 -7.68 -21.32 8.44
C ASN A 107 -8.63 -21.21 7.24
N GLU A 108 -8.20 -20.56 6.16
CA GLU A 108 -9.01 -20.38 4.96
C GLU A 108 -8.88 -21.60 4.04
N PRO A 109 -10.00 -22.08 3.47
CA PRO A 109 -9.98 -23.21 2.55
C PRO A 109 -9.27 -22.86 1.23
N GLY A 110 -8.49 -23.79 0.69
CA GLY A 110 -7.82 -23.64 -0.62
C GLY A 110 -6.30 -23.80 -0.55
N ASP A 111 -5.64 -23.76 -1.71
CA ASP A 111 -4.18 -23.66 -1.79
C ASP A 111 -3.77 -22.18 -1.76
N ASN A 112 -3.44 -21.71 -0.56
CA ASN A 112 -3.21 -20.29 -0.28
C ASN A 112 -1.76 -19.86 -0.53
N TRP A 113 -0.81 -20.79 -0.65
CA TRP A 113 0.63 -20.50 -0.79
C TRP A 113 1.19 -20.94 -2.15
N VAL A 114 0.54 -20.52 -3.22
CA VAL A 114 0.99 -20.86 -4.57
C VAL A 114 2.30 -20.11 -4.90
N TYR A 115 3.27 -20.80 -5.49
CA TYR A 115 4.58 -20.24 -5.90
C TYR A 115 5.41 -19.61 -4.77
N ASN A 116 5.23 -20.09 -3.54
CA ASN A 116 6.05 -19.63 -2.42
C ASN A 116 7.53 -20.00 -2.66
N THR A 117 8.43 -19.04 -2.39
CA THR A 117 9.87 -19.25 -2.54
C THR A 117 10.63 -18.32 -1.60
N PHE A 118 11.78 -18.79 -1.09
CA PHE A 118 12.68 -17.94 -0.33
C PHE A 118 13.58 -17.13 -1.26
N ARG A 119 13.99 -15.94 -0.81
CA ARG A 119 14.84 -15.04 -1.61
C ARG A 119 16.11 -15.73 -2.13
N TRP A 120 16.75 -16.58 -1.33
CA TRP A 120 17.99 -17.28 -1.73
C TRP A 120 17.76 -18.41 -2.75
N MET A 121 16.52 -18.78 -3.04
CA MET A 121 16.18 -19.80 -4.05
C MET A 121 15.92 -19.17 -5.43
N ARG A 122 15.86 -17.85 -5.52
CA ARG A 122 15.74 -17.10 -6.78
C ARG A 122 17.15 -16.90 -7.36
N SER A 123 17.70 -17.97 -7.94
CA SER A 123 18.98 -17.96 -8.67
C SER A 123 18.84 -17.27 -10.03
#